data_AF-A0A7J0ET84-F1
#
_entry.id   AF-A0A7J0ET84-F1
#
_cell.length_a   1.000
_cell.length_b   1.000
_cell.length_c   1.000
_cell.angle_alpha   90.00
_cell.angle_beta   90.00
_cell.angle_gamma   90.00
#
_symmetry.space_group_name_H-M   'P 1'
#
loop_
_entity.id
_entity.type
_entity.pdbx_description
1 polymer ?
#
loop_
_entity_poly.entity_id
_entity_poly.type
_entity_poly.pdbx_seq_one_letter_code
_entity_poly.pdbx_strand_id
1 'polypeptide(L)'
;MANMMMFFISFVVIIASLQKTHGVEYSVTNRAATTPGGIRFTNEIGDEYSRQTLISATDFIWQIFQQTSETDRKNVPQVSLIIETMDGVAYTSNNEIHVSEGYIGGYSGDVKTEITGVLYHEMTHVWQWDGRGPNQTPVPGGLIEGIADFVRLKANYAPSHWVQPGQGDRWDQGYDVTARFLDYCDSVRSGFVQCEK
;
A
#
# COMPACT_ATOMS: atom_id res chain seq x y z
N MET A 1 18.32 18.80 -58.31
CA MET A 1 17.08 18.44 -57.58
C MET A 1 17.46 18.19 -56.14
N ALA A 2 17.17 19.14 -55.24
CA ALA A 2 17.43 19.01 -53.81
C ALA A 2 16.06 18.91 -53.11
N ASN A 3 15.74 17.72 -52.59
CA ASN A 3 14.54 17.49 -51.79
C ASN A 3 14.79 18.01 -50.37
N MET A 4 14.14 19.12 -50.03
CA MET A 4 14.09 19.64 -48.66
C MET A 4 13.05 18.83 -47.89
N MET A 5 13.52 17.90 -47.05
CA MET A 5 12.67 17.02 -46.25
C MET A 5 12.19 17.79 -45.01
N MET A 6 10.89 18.10 -44.93
CA MET A 6 10.28 18.75 -43.78
C MET A 6 10.17 17.77 -42.61
N PHE A 7 10.83 18.06 -41.48
CA PHE A 7 10.64 17.34 -40.23
C PHE A 7 9.43 17.90 -39.49
N PHE A 8 8.37 17.09 -39.36
CA PHE A 8 7.25 17.37 -38.45
C PHE A 8 7.66 16.99 -37.02
N ILE A 9 7.77 17.99 -36.14
CA ILE A 9 7.91 17.76 -34.70
C ILE A 9 6.51 17.48 -34.14
N SER A 10 6.24 16.22 -33.81
CA SER A 10 5.00 15.82 -33.15
C SER A 10 5.11 16.14 -31.65
N PHE A 11 4.33 17.11 -31.17
CA PHE A 11 4.15 17.36 -29.73
C PHE A 11 3.22 16.28 -29.17
N VAL A 12 3.79 15.29 -28.49
CA VAL A 12 3.00 14.37 -27.64
C VAL A 12 2.65 15.12 -26.36
N VAL A 13 1.41 15.60 -26.26
CA VAL A 13 0.85 16.11 -25.01
C VAL A 13 0.52 14.89 -24.14
N ILE A 14 1.34 14.63 -23.12
CA ILE A 14 1.02 13.67 -22.07
C ILE A 14 -0.03 14.33 -21.18
N ILE A 15 -1.30 14.02 -21.42
CA ILE A 15 -2.37 14.36 -20.49
C ILE A 15 -2.17 13.43 -19.28
N ALA A 16 -1.66 13.99 -18.18
CA ALA A 16 -1.76 13.34 -16.88
C ALA A 16 -3.25 13.24 -16.54
N SER A 17 -3.84 12.07 -16.77
CA SER A 17 -5.21 11.80 -16.34
C SER A 17 -5.25 11.82 -14.82
N LEU A 18 -5.79 12.89 -14.24
CA LEU A 18 -6.29 12.91 -12.86
C LEU A 18 -7.49 11.95 -12.81
N GLN A 19 -7.16 10.69 -12.64
CA GLN A 19 -8.14 9.65 -12.39
C GLN A 19 -8.70 9.88 -10.98
N LYS A 20 -9.85 10.56 -10.89
CA LYS A 20 -10.83 10.30 -9.82
C LYS A 20 -11.35 8.88 -10.06
N THR A 21 -10.55 7.85 -9.83
CA THR A 21 -10.91 6.53 -10.37
C THR A 21 -12.03 5.85 -9.60
N HIS A 22 -12.28 6.21 -8.33
CA HIS A 22 -13.03 5.30 -7.47
C HIS A 22 -14.01 5.94 -6.46
N GLY A 23 -14.25 7.24 -6.54
CA GLY A 23 -15.13 7.94 -5.58
C GLY A 23 -14.54 8.08 -4.17
N VAL A 24 -13.29 7.65 -3.96
CA VAL A 24 -12.53 7.79 -2.72
C VAL A 24 -11.70 9.08 -2.76
N GLU A 25 -11.79 9.87 -1.70
CA GLU A 25 -10.93 11.04 -1.47
C GLU A 25 -9.66 10.64 -0.71
N TYR A 26 -8.50 11.16 -1.12
CA TYR A 26 -7.24 10.87 -0.45
C TYR A 26 -6.60 12.17 0.06
N SER A 27 -6.36 12.23 1.36
CA SER A 27 -5.69 13.36 2.02
C SER A 27 -4.37 12.94 2.65
N VAL A 28 -3.40 13.86 2.64
CA VAL A 28 -2.10 13.68 3.29
C VAL A 28 -1.90 14.86 4.22
N THR A 29 -1.44 14.61 5.44
CA THR A 29 -1.15 15.65 6.44
C THR A 29 0.14 15.32 7.18
N ASN A 30 1.10 16.23 7.13
CA ASN A 30 2.31 16.13 7.94
C ASN A 30 2.16 16.96 9.23
N ARG A 31 1.72 16.31 10.31
CA ARG A 31 1.57 16.96 11.64
C ARG A 31 2.92 17.20 12.33
N ALA A 32 3.98 16.56 11.84
CA ALA A 32 5.33 16.65 12.40
C ALA A 32 6.30 17.45 11.50
N ALA A 33 5.80 18.38 10.68
CA ALA A 33 6.58 19.05 9.62
C ALA A 33 7.86 19.78 10.07
N THR A 34 8.02 20.08 11.36
CA THR A 34 9.21 20.74 11.93
C THR A 34 10.22 19.76 12.55
N THR A 35 9.90 18.48 12.63
CA THR A 35 10.81 17.43 13.11
C THR A 35 11.79 17.01 12.01
N PRO A 36 12.94 16.39 12.35
CA PRO A 36 13.84 15.85 11.33
C PRO A 36 13.15 14.85 10.38
N GLY A 37 12.29 13.98 10.92
CA GLY A 37 11.52 13.01 10.15
C GLY A 37 10.48 13.65 9.25
N GLY A 38 9.72 14.62 9.77
CA GLY A 38 8.74 15.36 8.97
C GLY A 38 9.36 16.20 7.86
N ILE A 39 10.52 16.82 8.10
CA ILE A 39 11.29 17.52 7.06
C ILE A 39 11.74 16.54 5.98
N ARG A 40 12.24 15.37 6.39
CA ARG A 40 12.67 14.32 5.47
C ARG A 40 11.52 13.79 4.62
N PHE A 41 10.35 13.55 5.21
CA PHE A 41 9.14 13.19 4.48
C PHE A 41 8.82 14.21 3.39
N THR A 42 8.81 15.51 3.72
CA THR A 42 8.53 16.58 2.76
C THR A 42 9.54 16.62 1.62
N ASN A 43 10.82 16.38 1.90
CA ASN A 43 11.89 16.49 0.90
C ASN A 43 12.04 15.26 0.01
N GLU A 44 11.87 14.05 0.55
CA GLU A 44 12.18 12.80 -0.17
C GLU A 44 10.94 12.06 -0.69
N ILE A 45 9.79 12.22 -0.01
CA ILE A 45 8.56 11.49 -0.32
C ILE A 45 7.52 12.47 -0.88
N GLY A 46 7.02 13.38 -0.04
CA GLY A 46 6.10 14.45 -0.39
C GLY A 46 4.63 14.02 -0.50
N ASP A 47 3.74 14.99 -0.30
CA ASP A 47 2.28 14.79 -0.24
C ASP A 47 1.72 14.26 -1.57
N GLU A 48 2.20 14.80 -2.69
CA GLU A 48 1.75 14.43 -4.03
C GLU A 48 2.03 12.96 -4.35
N TYR A 49 3.27 12.53 -4.11
CA TYR A 49 3.68 11.14 -4.33
C TYR A 49 2.95 10.20 -3.39
N SER A 50 2.78 10.59 -2.12
CA SER A 50 2.05 9.78 -1.14
C SER A 50 0.60 9.58 -1.58
N ARG A 51 -0.08 10.63 -2.04
CA ARG A 51 -1.45 10.54 -2.55
C ARG A 51 -1.54 9.63 -3.78
N GLN A 52 -0.61 9.74 -4.72
CA GLN A 52 -0.55 8.84 -5.89
C GLN A 52 -0.28 7.39 -5.49
N THR A 53 0.50 7.17 -4.43
CA THR A 53 0.77 5.85 -3.86
C THR A 53 -0.50 5.25 -3.25
N LEU A 54 -1.29 6.02 -2.49
CA LEU A 54 -2.56 5.53 -1.92
C LEU A 54 -3.57 5.14 -3.01
N ILE A 55 -3.66 5.92 -4.10
CA ILE A 55 -4.48 5.57 -5.28
C ILE A 55 -3.98 4.27 -5.90
N SER A 56 -2.68 4.19 -6.21
CA SER A 56 -2.08 3.01 -6.85
C SER A 56 -2.20 1.75 -6.00
N ALA A 57 -2.05 1.87 -4.68
CA ALA A 57 -2.25 0.79 -3.73
C ALA A 57 -3.70 0.33 -3.70
N THR A 58 -4.67 1.24 -3.73
CA THR A 58 -6.10 0.89 -3.77
C THR A 58 -6.44 0.06 -5.01
N ASP A 59 -6.03 0.54 -6.19
CA ASP A 59 -6.28 -0.15 -7.45
C ASP A 59 -5.66 -1.55 -7.44
N PHE A 60 -4.42 -1.65 -6.94
CA PHE A 60 -3.70 -2.90 -6.81
C PHE A 60 -4.37 -3.88 -5.83
N ILE A 61 -4.78 -3.39 -4.65
CA ILE A 61 -5.44 -4.21 -3.63
C ILE A 61 -6.78 -4.72 -4.12
N TRP A 62 -7.59 -3.90 -4.80
CA TRP A 62 -8.85 -4.35 -5.39
C TRP A 62 -8.66 -5.40 -6.46
N GLN A 63 -7.57 -5.34 -7.24
CA GLN A 63 -7.21 -6.40 -8.17
C GLN A 63 -6.80 -7.69 -7.45
N ILE A 64 -5.93 -7.61 -6.44
CA ILE A 64 -5.47 -8.76 -5.66
C ILE A 64 -6.64 -9.45 -4.95
N PHE A 65 -7.54 -8.68 -4.36
CA PHE A 65 -8.72 -9.19 -3.65
C PHE A 65 -9.88 -9.57 -4.55
N GLN A 66 -9.79 -9.31 -5.86
CA GLN A 66 -10.87 -9.50 -6.84
C GLN A 66 -12.16 -8.72 -6.51
N GLN A 67 -12.03 -7.58 -5.83
CA GLN A 67 -13.14 -6.68 -5.51
C GLN A 67 -13.52 -5.84 -6.75
N THR A 68 -14.09 -6.50 -7.76
CA THR A 68 -14.32 -5.92 -9.08
C THR A 68 -15.57 -5.03 -9.15
N SER A 69 -16.54 -5.23 -8.25
CA SER A 69 -17.76 -4.42 -8.17
C SER A 69 -17.82 -3.57 -6.91
N GLU A 70 -18.66 -2.52 -6.92
CA GLU A 70 -18.89 -1.68 -5.73
C GLU A 70 -19.48 -2.47 -4.56
N THR A 71 -20.22 -3.56 -4.81
CA THR A 71 -20.84 -4.37 -3.76
C THR A 71 -19.85 -5.25 -3.01
N ASP A 72 -18.70 -5.56 -3.63
CA ASP A 72 -17.63 -6.38 -3.02
C ASP A 72 -16.67 -5.52 -2.18
N ARG A 73 -16.66 -4.21 -2.42
CA ARG A 73 -15.76 -3.25 -1.78
C ARG A 73 -16.33 -2.73 -0.47
N LYS A 74 -15.44 -2.37 0.45
CA LYS A 74 -15.81 -1.57 1.62
C LYS A 74 -16.22 -0.17 1.18
N ASN A 75 -17.28 0.36 1.78
CA ASN A 75 -17.71 1.74 1.54
C ASN A 75 -16.84 2.70 2.37
N VAL A 76 -15.73 3.15 1.79
CA VAL A 76 -14.77 4.08 2.40
C VAL A 76 -14.67 5.32 1.50
N PRO A 77 -15.36 6.43 1.84
CA PRO A 77 -15.39 7.62 0.97
C PRO A 77 -14.10 8.45 1.05
N GLN A 78 -13.27 8.25 2.07
CA GLN A 78 -12.03 8.99 2.26
C GLN A 78 -10.97 8.09 2.91
N VAL A 79 -9.70 8.27 2.54
CA VAL A 79 -8.54 7.72 3.26
C VAL A 79 -7.56 8.85 3.58
N SER A 80 -7.05 8.87 4.82
CA SER A 80 -6.16 9.91 5.32
C SER A 80 -4.80 9.34 5.69
N LEU A 81 -3.72 9.85 5.10
CA LEU A 81 -2.35 9.61 5.56
C LEU A 81 -1.90 10.74 6.50
N ILE A 82 -1.45 10.37 7.68
CA ILE A 82 -1.01 11.28 8.73
C ILE A 82 0.43 10.94 9.11
N ILE A 83 1.35 11.87 8.91
CA ILE A 83 2.72 11.77 9.44
C ILE A 83 2.74 12.46 10.81
N GLU A 84 3.08 11.74 11.86
CA GLU A 84 3.08 12.28 13.22
C GLU A 84 4.13 11.63 14.13
N THR A 85 4.32 12.22 15.31
CA THR A 85 5.19 11.66 16.34
C THR A 85 4.45 10.54 17.06
N MET A 86 4.93 9.31 16.87
CA MET A 86 4.40 8.09 17.46
C MET A 86 5.50 7.01 17.54
N ASP A 87 5.28 6.01 18.38
CA ASP A 87 6.11 4.81 18.43
C ASP A 87 5.80 3.87 17.25
N GLY A 88 6.73 2.96 16.95
CA GLY A 88 6.57 1.98 15.86
C GLY A 88 6.80 2.58 14.47
N VAL A 89 6.31 1.87 13.44
CA VAL A 89 6.51 2.23 12.03
C VAL A 89 5.28 2.96 11.50
N ALA A 90 4.15 2.26 11.48
CA ALA A 90 2.87 2.74 11.02
C ALA A 90 1.75 1.93 11.66
N TYR A 91 0.52 2.43 11.58
CA TYR A 91 -0.69 1.65 11.83
C TYR A 91 -1.89 2.23 11.09
N THR A 92 -2.91 1.41 10.88
CA THR A 92 -4.19 1.80 10.31
C THR A 92 -5.30 1.72 11.35
N SER A 93 -6.10 2.79 11.45
CA SER A 93 -7.31 2.84 12.27
C SER A 93 -8.47 3.36 11.44
N ASN A 94 -9.48 2.52 11.22
CA ASN A 94 -10.56 2.77 10.26
C ASN A 94 -10.01 3.04 8.85
N ASN A 95 -10.05 4.31 8.43
CA ASN A 95 -9.61 4.83 7.14
C ASN A 95 -8.46 5.85 7.31
N GLU A 96 -7.84 5.91 8.48
CA GLU A 96 -6.66 6.72 8.76
C GLU A 96 -5.42 5.83 8.85
N ILE A 97 -4.38 6.22 8.13
CA ILE A 97 -3.06 5.62 8.13
C ILE A 97 -2.12 6.58 8.82
N HIS A 98 -1.46 6.12 9.87
CA HIS A 98 -0.54 6.90 10.68
C HIS A 98 0.87 6.36 10.46
N VAL A 99 1.82 7.23 10.15
CA VAL A 99 3.22 6.86 9.92
C VAL A 99 4.11 7.68 10.84
N SER A 100 5.04 6.99 11.52
CA SER A 100 5.98 7.61 12.45
C SER A 100 7.00 8.49 11.72
N GLU A 101 7.01 9.79 12.05
CA GLU A 101 8.09 10.68 11.64
C GLU A 101 9.45 10.18 12.14
N GLY A 102 9.50 9.59 13.34
CA GLY A 102 10.73 9.06 13.93
C GLY A 102 11.30 7.90 13.10
N TYR A 103 10.43 7.01 12.59
CA TYR A 103 10.84 5.95 11.67
C TYR A 103 11.38 6.52 10.36
N ILE A 104 10.68 7.47 9.74
CA ILE A 104 11.13 8.13 8.51
C ILE A 104 12.50 8.80 8.72
N GLY A 105 12.66 9.54 9.82
CA GLY A 105 13.90 10.23 10.15
C GLY A 105 15.07 9.28 10.40
N GLY A 106 14.79 8.14 11.06
CA GLY A 106 15.80 7.13 11.40
C GLY A 106 16.12 6.13 10.30
N TYR A 107 15.31 6.02 9.25
CA TYR A 107 15.47 4.97 8.24
C TYR A 107 16.75 5.12 7.41
N SER A 108 17.61 4.11 7.40
CA SER A 108 18.81 4.12 6.57
C SER A 108 18.51 3.64 5.15
N GLY A 109 18.89 4.41 4.13
CA GLY A 109 18.73 4.05 2.72
C GLY A 109 17.55 4.76 2.06
N ASP A 110 16.95 4.10 1.07
CA ASP A 110 15.84 4.64 0.29
C ASP A 110 14.53 4.60 1.09
N VAL A 111 14.30 5.65 1.87
CA VAL A 111 13.09 5.82 2.69
C VAL A 111 11.83 5.94 1.84
N LYS A 112 11.95 6.44 0.61
CA LYS A 112 10.80 6.58 -0.28
C LYS A 112 10.27 5.21 -0.66
N THR A 113 11.13 4.31 -1.12
CA THR A 113 10.74 2.93 -1.45
C THR A 113 10.23 2.18 -0.23
N GLU A 114 10.84 2.38 0.95
CA GLU A 114 10.36 1.76 2.20
C GLU A 114 8.94 2.20 2.55
N ILE A 115 8.71 3.52 2.60
CA ILE A 115 7.39 4.06 2.95
C ILE A 115 6.36 3.70 1.89
N THR A 116 6.72 3.61 0.61
CA THR A 116 5.81 3.06 -0.40
C THR A 116 5.36 1.64 -0.04
N GLY A 117 6.29 0.76 0.34
CA GLY A 117 5.94 -0.59 0.80
C GLY A 117 5.05 -0.59 2.05
N VAL A 118 5.35 0.25 3.04
CA VAL A 118 4.52 0.43 4.24
C VAL A 118 3.12 0.91 3.88
N LEU A 119 2.96 1.86 2.95
CA LEU A 119 1.64 2.31 2.53
C LEU A 119 0.83 1.22 1.84
N TYR A 120 1.45 0.32 1.07
CA TYR A 120 0.74 -0.84 0.52
C TYR A 120 0.26 -1.81 1.62
N HIS A 121 1.07 -2.02 2.65
CA HIS A 121 0.69 -2.80 3.83
C HIS A 121 -0.52 -2.14 4.54
N GLU A 122 -0.40 -0.89 4.94
CA GLU A 122 -1.44 -0.18 5.69
C GLU A 122 -2.74 0.01 4.90
N MET A 123 -2.64 0.31 3.59
CA MET A 123 -3.81 0.38 2.71
C MET A 123 -4.56 -0.96 2.63
N THR A 124 -3.88 -2.08 2.83
CA THR A 124 -4.54 -3.39 2.87
C THR A 124 -5.51 -3.48 4.04
N HIS A 125 -5.15 -2.94 5.20
CA HIS A 125 -6.03 -2.91 6.37
C HIS A 125 -7.30 -2.06 6.14
N VAL A 126 -7.21 -1.01 5.32
CA VAL A 126 -8.38 -0.21 4.92
C VAL A 126 -9.37 -1.06 4.11
N TRP A 127 -8.87 -1.87 3.15
CA TRP A 127 -9.71 -2.55 2.16
C TRP A 127 -10.05 -4.01 2.46
N GLN A 128 -9.28 -4.68 3.31
CA GLN A 128 -9.55 -6.06 3.71
C GLN A 128 -10.85 -6.15 4.53
N TRP A 129 -11.62 -7.19 4.26
CA TRP A 129 -12.67 -7.64 5.16
C TRP A 129 -12.04 -8.52 6.24
N ASP A 130 -12.26 -8.16 7.50
CA ASP A 130 -11.64 -8.83 8.65
C ASP A 130 -12.59 -9.85 9.33
N GLY A 131 -13.70 -10.18 8.68
CA GLY A 131 -14.65 -11.21 9.13
C GLY A 131 -15.28 -10.90 10.49
N ARG A 132 -15.39 -9.63 10.91
CA ARG A 132 -16.01 -9.25 12.18
C ARG A 132 -17.53 -9.10 12.08
N GLY A 133 -18.23 -10.23 11.96
CA GLY A 133 -19.67 -10.31 12.21
C GLY A 133 -20.01 -10.53 13.71
N PRO A 134 -21.24 -10.23 14.17
CA PRO A 134 -21.62 -10.30 15.60
C PRO A 134 -21.42 -11.66 16.28
N ASN A 135 -21.29 -12.74 15.50
CA ASN A 135 -21.14 -14.12 15.98
C ASN A 135 -19.98 -14.85 15.28
N GLN A 136 -18.99 -14.12 14.79
CA GLN A 136 -17.85 -14.71 14.07
C GLN A 136 -16.60 -14.73 14.94
N THR A 137 -15.82 -15.80 14.81
CA THR A 137 -14.50 -15.87 15.44
C THR A 137 -13.60 -14.84 14.77
N PRO A 138 -12.90 -13.97 15.52
CA PRO A 138 -11.99 -12.99 14.93
C PRO A 138 -10.95 -13.70 14.07
N VAL A 139 -10.69 -13.16 12.88
CA VAL A 139 -9.61 -13.64 12.03
C VAL A 139 -8.28 -13.54 12.81
N PRO A 140 -7.41 -14.58 12.80
CA PRO A 140 -6.15 -14.52 13.50
C PRO A 140 -5.32 -13.31 13.07
N GLY A 141 -4.77 -12.57 14.04
CA GLY A 141 -3.97 -11.37 13.75
C GLY A 141 -2.80 -11.64 12.79
N GLY A 142 -2.11 -12.77 12.95
CA GLY A 142 -1.02 -13.15 12.05
C GLY A 142 -1.47 -13.42 10.59
N LEU A 143 -2.74 -13.78 10.37
CA LEU A 143 -3.28 -13.86 9.02
C LEU A 143 -3.58 -12.46 8.47
N ILE A 144 -4.15 -11.57 9.29
CA ILE A 144 -4.42 -10.17 8.91
C ILE A 144 -3.13 -9.45 8.49
N GLU A 145 -2.10 -9.47 9.34
CA GLU A 145 -0.79 -8.88 9.04
C GLU A 145 -0.13 -9.54 7.83
N GLY A 146 -0.28 -10.87 7.72
CA GLY A 146 0.25 -11.65 6.61
C GLY A 146 -0.36 -11.31 5.25
N ILE A 147 -1.65 -10.99 5.20
CA ILE A 147 -2.32 -10.54 3.97
C ILE A 147 -1.80 -9.16 3.56
N ALA A 148 -1.60 -8.25 4.52
CA ALA A 148 -1.02 -6.94 4.26
C ALA A 148 0.41 -7.04 3.71
N ASP A 149 1.24 -7.91 4.27
CA ASP A 149 2.59 -8.17 3.75
C ASP A 149 2.60 -8.98 2.45
N PHE A 150 1.58 -9.82 2.20
CA PHE A 150 1.39 -10.44 0.89
C PHE A 150 1.15 -9.38 -0.18
N VAL A 151 0.29 -8.39 0.06
CA VAL A 151 0.07 -7.28 -0.89
C VAL A 151 1.37 -6.52 -1.14
N ARG A 152 2.10 -6.17 -0.08
CA ARG A 152 3.42 -5.51 -0.18
C ARG A 152 4.43 -6.35 -0.98
N LEU A 153 4.42 -7.67 -0.80
CA LEU A 153 5.24 -8.61 -1.57
C LEU A 153 4.89 -8.60 -3.05
N LYS A 154 3.60 -8.75 -3.40
CA LYS A 154 3.14 -8.78 -4.79
C LYS A 154 3.33 -7.45 -5.51
N ALA A 155 3.32 -6.34 -4.76
CA ALA A 155 3.66 -5.02 -5.26
C ALA A 155 5.18 -4.79 -5.43
N ASN A 156 6.01 -5.81 -5.14
CA ASN A 156 7.47 -5.79 -5.27
C ASN A 156 8.17 -4.81 -4.31
N TYR A 157 7.61 -4.62 -3.11
CA TYR A 157 8.15 -3.77 -2.05
C TYR A 157 8.58 -4.54 -0.79
N ALA A 158 8.89 -5.83 -0.92
CA ALA A 158 9.44 -6.63 0.17
C ALA A 158 10.86 -6.14 0.55
N PRO A 159 11.10 -5.76 1.82
CA PRO A 159 12.42 -5.48 2.34
C PRO A 159 13.39 -6.66 2.18
N SER A 160 14.68 -6.36 2.02
CA SER A 160 15.73 -7.36 1.82
C SER A 160 15.96 -8.28 3.03
N HIS A 161 15.53 -7.87 4.22
CA HIS A 161 15.67 -8.65 5.46
C HIS A 161 14.52 -9.64 5.69
N TRP A 162 13.47 -9.62 4.85
CA TRP A 162 12.37 -10.57 4.95
C TRP A 162 12.85 -12.01 4.77
N VAL A 163 12.17 -12.93 5.45
CA VAL A 163 12.43 -14.36 5.33
C VAL A 163 12.29 -14.85 3.88
N GLN A 164 13.03 -15.92 3.59
CA GLN A 164 12.95 -16.62 2.31
C GLN A 164 11.72 -17.55 2.28
N PRO A 165 11.21 -17.92 1.08
CA PRO A 165 10.12 -18.88 0.96
C PRO A 165 10.42 -20.19 1.73
N GLY A 166 9.46 -20.65 2.53
CA GLY A 166 9.56 -21.87 3.34
C GLY A 166 10.28 -21.72 4.69
N GLN A 167 10.69 -20.51 5.07
CA GLN A 167 11.17 -20.21 6.42
C GLN A 167 10.02 -19.80 7.36
N GLY A 168 10.30 -19.79 8.68
CA GLY A 168 9.31 -19.55 9.73
C GLY A 168 8.84 -20.85 10.40
N ASP A 169 8.12 -20.72 11.51
CA ASP A 169 7.72 -21.88 12.32
C ASP A 169 6.32 -22.39 11.98
N ARG A 170 5.44 -21.49 11.52
CA ARG A 170 4.03 -21.78 11.19
C ARG A 170 3.50 -20.83 10.13
N TRP A 171 2.50 -21.30 9.38
CA TRP A 171 1.94 -20.58 8.24
C TRP A 171 1.20 -19.28 8.61
N ASP A 172 0.71 -19.14 9.85
CA ASP A 172 -0.05 -18.00 10.37
C ASP A 172 0.76 -17.14 11.35
N GLN A 173 2.10 -17.22 11.29
CA GLN A 173 3.00 -16.51 12.21
C GLN A 173 2.83 -14.99 12.19
N GLY A 174 2.37 -14.44 11.08
CA GLY A 174 2.34 -13.00 10.83
C GLY A 174 3.28 -12.61 9.70
N TYR A 175 3.07 -11.38 9.22
CA TYR A 175 4.04 -10.64 8.43
C TYR A 175 4.60 -11.43 7.23
N ASP A 176 5.91 -11.30 6.98
CA ASP A 176 6.65 -11.90 5.88
C ASP A 176 6.52 -13.43 5.82
N VAL A 177 6.53 -14.15 6.94
CA VAL A 177 6.34 -15.60 6.99
C VAL A 177 4.98 -15.99 6.40
N THR A 178 3.89 -15.40 6.89
CA THR A 178 2.56 -15.66 6.36
C THR A 178 2.45 -15.20 4.91
N ALA A 179 3.03 -14.05 4.55
CA ALA A 179 3.02 -13.53 3.19
C ALA A 179 3.67 -14.50 2.18
N ARG A 180 4.81 -15.10 2.54
CA ARG A 180 5.48 -16.13 1.70
C ARG A 180 4.62 -17.38 1.55
N PHE A 181 3.94 -17.80 2.62
CA PHE A 181 3.02 -18.93 2.56
C PHE A 181 1.83 -18.64 1.64
N LEU A 182 1.23 -17.44 1.74
CA LEU A 182 0.13 -17.02 0.88
C LEU A 182 0.56 -16.90 -0.59
N ASP A 183 1.78 -16.43 -0.88
CA ASP A 183 2.36 -16.39 -2.22
C ASP A 183 2.56 -17.77 -2.82
N TYR A 184 3.00 -18.73 -2.02
CA TYR A 184 3.00 -20.13 -2.44
C TYR A 184 1.58 -20.62 -2.76
N CYS A 185 0.61 -20.41 -1.87
CA CYS A 185 -0.78 -20.83 -2.09
C CYS A 185 -1.40 -20.21 -3.36
N ASP A 186 -1.17 -18.93 -3.60
CA ASP A 186 -1.62 -18.20 -4.79
C ASP A 186 -0.97 -18.73 -6.08
N SER A 187 0.29 -19.17 -6.02
CA SER A 187 0.96 -19.82 -7.15
C SER A 187 0.35 -21.18 -7.53
N VAL A 188 -0.23 -21.89 -6.55
CA VAL A 188 -0.92 -23.17 -6.77
C VAL A 188 -2.36 -22.95 -7.23
N ARG A 189 -3.05 -21.96 -6.63
CA ARG A 189 -4.42 -21.58 -6.98
C ARG A 189 -4.50 -20.06 -7.07
N SER A 190 -4.54 -19.55 -8.29
CA SER A 190 -4.74 -18.12 -8.54
C SER A 190 -5.96 -17.58 -7.80
N GLY A 191 -5.80 -16.43 -7.14
CA GLY A 191 -6.85 -15.78 -6.38
C GLY A 191 -7.01 -16.35 -4.97
N PHE A 192 -5.98 -17.01 -4.43
CA PHE A 192 -6.09 -17.65 -3.11
C PHE A 192 -6.45 -16.65 -2.00
N VAL A 193 -5.96 -15.42 -2.11
CA VAL A 193 -6.19 -14.33 -1.14
C VAL A 193 -7.37 -13.43 -1.51
N GLN A 194 -8.25 -13.85 -2.42
CA GLN A 194 -9.46 -13.08 -2.75
C GLN A 194 -10.25 -12.76 -1.47
N CYS A 195 -10.78 -11.54 -1.38
CA CYS A 195 -11.41 -11.02 -0.17
C CYS A 195 -12.68 -10.28 -0.57
N GLU A 196 -13.79 -11.02 -0.62
CA GLU A 196 -15.13 -10.53 -0.97
C GLU A 196 -16.03 -10.54 0.27
N LYS A 197 -17.16 -9.84 0.20
CA LYS A 197 -18.10 -9.66 1.30
C LYS A 197 -19.01 -10.88 1.54
#